data_AF-A0AAV2DWY5-F1
#
_entry.id   AF-A0AAV2DWY5-F1
#
_cell.length_a   1.000
_cell.length_b   1.000
_cell.length_c   1.000
_cell.angle_alpha   90.00
_cell.angle_beta   90.00
_cell.angle_gamma   90.00
#
_symmetry.space_group_name_H-M   'P 1'
#
loop_
_entity.id
_entity.type
_entity.pdbx_description
1 polymer ?
#
loop_
_entity_poly.entity_id
_entity_poly.type
_entity_poly.pdbx_seq_one_letter_code
_entity_poly.pdbx_strand_id
1 'polypeptide(L)'
;MAEGGELVSKPLIRTVDRIHGVIKHMEDEYLRFAIDYPNDSSTIMHVPGTFECSDFKWGRLIFNRPANLFEGKGDILPKYSVDGNISLALCLETYAMENFRKKVYEVDG
;
A
#
# COMPACT_ATOMS: atom_id res chain seq x y z
N MET A 1 1.92 -7.58 -19.09
CA MET A 1 2.63 -6.30 -18.87
C MET A 1 1.63 -5.20 -19.10
N ALA A 2 1.30 -4.40 -18.08
CA ALA A 2 0.38 -3.29 -18.24
C ALA A 2 1.19 -2.01 -18.36
N GLU A 3 1.08 -1.34 -19.51
CA GLU A 3 1.70 -0.04 -19.72
C GLU A 3 1.01 1.00 -18.83
N GLY A 4 1.79 1.83 -18.14
CA GLY A 4 1.28 2.85 -17.21
C GLY A 4 0.26 3.82 -17.83
N GLY A 5 0.23 3.98 -19.16
CA GLY A 5 -0.76 4.80 -19.88
C GLY A 5 -2.18 4.23 -19.84
N GLU A 6 -2.35 2.92 -19.71
CA GLU A 6 -3.66 2.27 -19.60
C GLU A 6 -4.34 2.60 -18.25
N LEU A 7 -3.54 2.76 -17.19
CA LEU A 7 -4.02 3.07 -15.84
C LEU A 7 -4.53 4.51 -15.70
N VAL A 8 -3.98 5.43 -16.49
CA VAL A 8 -4.36 6.86 -16.46
C VAL A 8 -5.56 7.14 -17.39
N SER A 9 -5.70 6.38 -18.47
CA SER A 9 -6.75 6.60 -19.48
C SER A 9 -8.10 5.96 -19.14
N LYS A 10 -8.13 5.00 -18.21
CA LYS A 10 -9.35 4.28 -17.82
C LYS A 10 -9.93 4.81 -16.51
N PRO A 11 -11.26 4.68 -16.29
CA PRO A 11 -11.88 5.07 -15.03
C PRO A 11 -11.29 4.28 -13.84
N LEU A 12 -11.20 4.92 -12.67
CA LEU A 12 -10.61 4.34 -11.45
C LEU A 12 -11.16 2.95 -11.10
N ILE A 13 -12.45 2.70 -11.36
CA ILE A 13 -13.08 1.40 -11.11
C ILE A 13 -12.38 0.25 -11.85
N ARG A 14 -11.82 0.49 -13.04
CA ARG A 14 -11.06 -0.52 -13.80
C ARG A 14 -9.76 -0.90 -13.09
N THR A 15 -9.12 0.05 -12.42
CA THR A 15 -7.92 -0.20 -11.61
C THR A 15 -8.29 -0.97 -10.35
N VAL A 16 -9.42 -0.62 -9.71
CA VAL A 16 -9.95 -1.37 -8.55
C VAL A 16 -10.28 -2.81 -8.92
N ASP A 17 -10.98 -3.05 -10.03
CA ASP A 17 -11.34 -4.40 -10.50
C ASP A 17 -10.09 -5.25 -10.76
N ARG A 18 -9.03 -4.65 -11.32
CA ARG A 18 -7.75 -5.34 -11.55
C ARG A 18 -7.08 -5.73 -10.25
N ILE A 19 -7.01 -4.82 -9.28
CA ILE A 19 -6.45 -5.12 -7.95
C ILE A 19 -7.27 -6.23 -7.28
N HIS A 20 -8.60 -6.10 -7.29
CA HIS A 20 -9.50 -7.08 -6.71
C HIS A 20 -9.35 -8.47 -7.36
N GLY A 21 -9.26 -8.52 -8.69
CA GLY A 21 -9.07 -9.78 -9.43
C GLY A 21 -7.77 -10.49 -9.06
N VAL A 22 -6.67 -9.75 -8.94
CA VAL A 22 -5.36 -10.30 -8.54
C VAL A 22 -5.39 -10.78 -7.09
N ILE A 23 -5.91 -9.98 -6.16
CA ILE A 23 -6.03 -10.37 -4.74
C ILE A 23 -6.89 -11.63 -4.62
N LYS A 24 -8.01 -11.71 -5.36
CA LYS A 24 -8.90 -12.87 -5.34
C LYS A 24 -8.22 -14.15 -5.84
N HIS A 25 -7.24 -14.05 -6.74
CA HIS A 25 -6.47 -15.21 -7.23
C HIS A 25 -5.35 -15.66 -6.29
N MET A 26 -5.08 -14.94 -5.19
CA MET A 26 -4.11 -15.36 -4.17
C MET A 26 -4.71 -16.43 -3.24
N GLU A 27 -5.08 -17.58 -3.81
CA GLU A 27 -5.64 -18.72 -3.10
C GLU A 27 -4.55 -19.65 -2.52
N ASP A 28 -4.92 -20.64 -1.70
CA ASP A 28 -4.01 -21.55 -0.99
C ASP A 28 -3.00 -22.26 -1.91
N GLU A 29 -3.43 -22.67 -3.12
CA GLU A 29 -2.55 -23.31 -4.11
C GLU A 29 -1.44 -22.38 -4.61
N TYR A 30 -1.78 -21.12 -4.91
CA TYR A 30 -0.80 -20.11 -5.33
C TYR A 30 0.19 -19.80 -4.20
N LEU A 31 -0.30 -19.69 -2.95
CA LEU A 31 0.55 -19.43 -1.79
C LEU A 31 1.50 -20.58 -1.51
N ARG A 32 1.05 -21.83 -1.61
CA ARG A 32 1.90 -23.02 -1.48
C ARG A 32 2.98 -23.06 -2.55
N PHE A 33 2.62 -22.79 -3.81
CA PHE A 33 3.60 -22.70 -4.89
C PHE A 33 4.64 -21.60 -4.64
N ALA A 34 4.23 -20.43 -4.13
CA ALA A 34 5.14 -19.34 -3.80
C ALA A 34 6.12 -19.69 -2.66
N ILE A 35 5.73 -20.57 -1.73
CA ILE A 35 6.58 -21.08 -0.65
C ILE A 35 7.54 -22.16 -1.17
N ASP A 36 7.05 -23.08 -1.99
CA ASP A 36 7.83 -24.20 -2.53
C ASP A 36 8.83 -23.75 -3.61
N TYR A 37 8.64 -22.55 -4.18
CA TYR A 37 9.59 -21.96 -5.11
C TYR A 37 10.88 -21.55 -4.35
N PRO A 38 12.06 -22.06 -4.74
CA PRO A 38 13.31 -21.75 -4.05
C PRO A 38 13.65 -20.27 -4.23
N ASN A 39 13.39 -19.48 -3.20
CA ASN A 39 13.80 -18.09 -3.13
C ASN A 39 15.20 -18.01 -2.50
N ASP A 40 16.12 -17.34 -3.20
CA ASP A 40 17.34 -16.86 -2.57
C ASP A 40 16.95 -15.88 -1.46
N SER A 41 17.48 -16.02 -0.25
CA SER A 41 17.00 -15.30 0.95
C SER A 41 17.09 -13.76 0.84
N SER A 42 17.79 -13.27 -0.19
CA SER A 42 17.87 -11.87 -0.60
C SER A 42 16.57 -11.31 -1.22
N THR A 43 15.62 -12.14 -1.67
CA THR A 43 14.36 -11.71 -2.30
C THR A 43 13.17 -11.64 -1.34
N ILE A 44 13.33 -12.09 -0.09
CA ILE A 44 12.27 -12.05 0.93
C ILE A 44 12.10 -10.62 1.42
N MET A 45 11.09 -9.92 0.90
CA MET A 45 10.72 -8.59 1.36
C MET A 45 10.02 -8.69 2.72
N HIS A 46 10.66 -8.18 3.77
CA HIS A 46 10.02 -8.05 5.07
C HIS A 46 8.98 -6.93 5.02
N VAL A 47 7.69 -7.29 5.06
CA VAL A 47 6.60 -6.32 5.20
C VAL A 47 6.52 -5.94 6.68
N PRO A 48 6.72 -4.66 7.05
CA PRO A 48 6.53 -4.24 8.43
C PRO A 48 5.07 -4.50 8.83
N GLY A 49 4.87 -5.38 9.81
CA GLY A 49 3.54 -5.61 10.38
C GLY A 49 3.01 -4.36 11.07
N THR A 50 1.72 -4.08 10.91
CA THR A 50 1.02 -3.09 11.73
C THR A 50 0.87 -3.67 13.14
N PHE A 51 1.76 -3.27 14.06
CA PHE A 51 1.69 -3.65 15.48
C PHE A 51 0.53 -2.92 16.16
N GLU A 52 -0.70 -3.41 15.97
CA GLU A 52 -1.91 -2.83 16.57
C GLU A 52 -2.17 -3.35 18.00
N CYS A 53 -1.42 -4.34 18.47
CA CYS A 53 -1.55 -4.95 19.79
C CYS A 53 -0.38 -4.63 20.75
N SER A 54 0.15 -3.40 20.69
CA SER A 54 1.15 -2.93 21.66
C SER A 54 0.51 -1.98 22.67
N ASP A 55 -0.19 -2.53 23.67
CA ASP A 55 -0.60 -1.78 24.86
C ASP A 55 0.21 -2.30 26.06
N PHE A 56 1.29 -1.61 26.38
CA PHE A 56 2.13 -1.90 27.55
C PHE A 56 1.45 -1.52 28.88
N LYS A 57 0.13 -1.32 28.88
CA LYS A 57 -0.67 -0.73 29.96
C LYS A 57 -0.32 0.72 30.27
N TRP A 58 0.36 1.40 29.34
CA TRP A 58 0.77 2.80 29.43
C TRP A 58 -0.01 3.69 28.43
N GLY A 59 -1.06 3.12 27.82
CA GLY A 59 -1.87 3.78 26.80
C GLY A 59 -1.58 3.26 25.41
N ARG A 60 -2.58 3.38 24.52
CA ARG A 60 -2.47 2.96 23.12
C ARG A 60 -1.48 3.84 22.35
N LEU A 61 -0.79 3.24 21.39
CA LEU A 61 0.08 3.96 20.45
C LEU A 61 -0.73 5.04 19.71
N ILE A 62 -0.27 6.29 19.82
CA ILE A 62 -0.88 7.43 19.13
C ILE A 62 -0.48 7.44 17.64
N PHE A 63 0.67 6.87 17.30
CA PHE A 63 1.23 6.88 15.96
C PHE A 63 2.20 5.70 15.74
N ASN A 64 2.05 4.99 14.62
CA ASN A 64 2.98 3.96 14.16
C ASN A 64 3.32 4.25 12.70
N ARG A 65 4.61 4.28 12.36
CA ARG A 65 5.09 4.45 10.99
C ARG A 65 6.25 3.52 10.69
N PRO A 66 6.30 2.94 9.47
CA PRO A 66 7.50 2.27 9.00
C PRO A 66 8.71 3.20 9.04
N ALA A 67 9.84 2.70 9.55
CA ALA A 67 11.08 3.49 9.67
C ALA A 67 11.72 3.81 8.31
N ASN A 68 11.48 2.97 7.29
CA ASN A 68 12.10 3.09 5.98
C ASN A 68 11.04 3.35 4.89
N LEU A 69 11.13 4.54 4.28
CA LEU A 69 10.37 4.92 3.10
C LEU A 69 11.33 4.96 1.90
N PHE A 70 11.07 4.13 0.91
CA PHE A 70 11.82 4.11 -0.36
C PHE A 70 10.97 4.72 -1.47
N GLU A 71 11.61 5.31 -2.47
CA GLU A 71 10.90 5.83 -3.63
C GLU A 71 9.98 4.76 -4.27
N GLY A 72 8.74 5.16 -4.57
CA GLY A 72 7.71 4.29 -5.13
C GLY A 72 6.96 3.45 -4.09
N LYS A 73 7.34 3.48 -2.80
CA LYS A 73 6.63 2.77 -1.72
C LYS A 73 5.56 3.64 -1.08
N GLY A 74 4.39 3.05 -0.87
CA GLY A 74 3.28 3.65 -0.14
C GLY A 74 2.70 2.72 0.92
N ASP A 75 2.39 3.27 2.09
CA ASP A 75 1.78 2.57 3.21
C ASP A 75 0.42 3.23 3.56
N ILE A 76 -0.65 2.42 3.61
CA ILE A 76 -1.96 2.86 4.09
C ILE A 76 -2.00 2.62 5.60
N LEU A 77 -2.22 3.69 6.36
CA LEU A 77 -2.24 3.68 7.81
C LEU A 77 -3.66 3.99 8.30
N PRO A 78 -4.26 3.12 9.13
CA PRO A 78 -5.51 3.46 9.79
C PRO A 78 -5.26 4.63 10.74
N LYS A 79 -6.16 5.61 10.72
CA LYS A 79 -6.15 6.65 11.75
C LYS A 79 -6.97 6.14 12.93
N TYR A 80 -6.48 6.33 14.15
CA TYR A 80 -7.22 6.03 15.38
C TYR A 80 -8.38 7.03 15.63
N SER A 81 -9.07 7.49 14.58
CA SER A 81 -10.25 8.35 14.67
C SER A 81 -11.51 7.54 14.43
N VAL A 82 -12.60 7.90 15.11
CA VAL A 82 -13.92 7.28 14.94
C VAL A 82 -14.48 7.52 13.53
N ASP A 83 -13.98 8.54 12.83
CA ASP A 83 -14.51 9.00 11.55
C ASP A 83 -14.22 8.08 10.35
N GLY A 84 -13.50 6.97 10.55
CA GLY A 84 -13.13 6.05 9.46
C GLY A 84 -12.06 6.59 8.49
N ASN A 85 -11.41 7.70 8.85
CA ASN A 85 -10.36 8.32 8.04
C ASN A 85 -9.12 7.42 7.94
N ILE A 86 -8.55 7.34 6.75
CA ILE A 86 -7.28 6.65 6.47
C ILE A 86 -6.19 7.68 6.15
N SER A 87 -4.93 7.36 6.49
CA SER A 87 -3.76 8.17 6.13
C SER A 87 -2.90 7.41 5.13
N LEU A 88 -2.41 8.09 4.10
CA LEU A 88 -1.53 7.51 3.09
C LEU A 88 -0.13 8.11 3.24
N ALA A 89 0.86 7.27 3.56
CA ALA A 89 2.27 7.65 3.59
C ALA A 89 2.93 7.19 2.29
N LEU A 90 3.51 8.10 1.52
CA LEU A 90 4.16 7.80 0.24
C LEU A 90 5.55 8.44 0.18
N CYS A 91 6.47 7.80 -0.53
CA CYS A 91 7.76 8.39 -0.89
C CYS A 91 7.91 8.39 -2.40
N LEU A 92 8.06 9.58 -2.98
CA LEU A 92 8.27 9.82 -4.40
C LEU A 92 9.32 10.91 -4.54
N GLU A 93 10.02 10.97 -5.67
CA GLU A 93 10.81 12.14 -6.02
C GLU A 93 9.97 13.43 -5.98
N THR A 94 10.61 14.56 -5.67
CA THR A 94 9.94 15.83 -5.38
C THR A 94 9.02 16.29 -6.53
N TYR A 95 9.47 16.18 -7.78
CA TYR A 95 8.67 16.53 -8.95
C TYR A 95 7.46 15.59 -9.12
N ALA A 96 7.59 14.31 -8.78
CA ALA A 96 6.50 13.35 -8.85
C ALA A 96 5.48 13.62 -7.74
N MET A 97 5.93 14.03 -6.55
CA MET A 97 5.07 14.39 -5.43
C MET A 97 4.20 15.62 -5.73
N GLU A 98 4.74 16.63 -6.40
CA GLU A 98 3.95 17.80 -6.83
C GLU A 98 2.85 17.42 -7.82
N ASN A 99 3.16 16.60 -8.81
CA ASN A 99 2.20 16.10 -9.79
C ASN A 99 1.14 15.20 -9.15
N PHE A 100 1.54 14.35 -8.19
CA PHE A 100 0.64 13.48 -7.44
C PHE A 100 -0.37 14.30 -6.63
N ARG A 101 0.11 15.31 -5.90
CA ARG A 101 -0.76 16.18 -5.08
C ARG A 101 -1.85 16.83 -5.92
N LYS A 102 -1.50 17.38 -7.09
CA LYS A 102 -2.47 17.98 -8.02
C LYS A 102 -3.51 16.96 -8.44
N LYS A 103 -3.09 15.78 -8.93
CA LYS A 103 -4.02 14.74 -9.42
C LYS A 103 -4.95 14.16 -8.36
N VAL A 104 -4.51 14.07 -7.10
CA VAL A 104 -5.27 13.41 -6.03
C VAL A 104 -6.15 14.37 -5.24
N TYR A 105 -5.69 15.62 -5.03
CA TYR A 105 -6.39 16.57 -4.16
C TYR A 105 -7.02 17.75 -4.90
N GLU A 106 -6.61 18.03 -6.13
CA GLU A 106 -7.33 18.97 -7.02
C GLU A 106 -8.29 18.19 -7.91
N VAL A 107 -9.18 17.41 -7.28
CA VAL A 107 -10.33 16.84 -7.99
C VAL A 107 -11.31 18.00 -8.17
N ASP A 108 -11.37 18.55 -9.38
CA ASP A 108 -12.42 19.49 -9.76
C ASP A 108 -13.79 18.83 -9.46
N GLY A 109 -14.59 19.53 -8.65
CA GLY A 109 -15.93 19.08 -8.22
C GLY A 109 -16.94 19.00 -9.35
#